data_AF-A0A1T5J071-F1
#
_entry.id   AF-A0A1T5J071-F1
#
_cell.length_a   1.000
_cell.length_b   1.000
_cell.length_c   1.000
_cell.angle_alpha   90.00
_cell.angle_beta   90.00
_cell.angle_gamma   90.00
#
_symmetry.space_group_name_H-M   'P 1'
#
loop_
_entity.id
_entity.type
_entity.pdbx_description
1 polymer ?
#
loop_
_entity_poly.entity_id
_entity_poly.type
_entity_poly.pdbx_seq_one_letter_code
_entity_poly.pdbx_strand_id
1 'polypeptide(L)'
;MTDVLAVQTKRRSRLRISKQLRTPLALTGGVIVAFWLLVAVFAPLIRPFDPLAQDFDRLQAPSAAHWFGTDQVGRDVLSRVISGAQVSIPLALMLVIFAMLIGSVLGAIAGYFGKALDETIMRIADLVFAFPTIILAMVIAASLGPSLTNAVIAMLIVSWPAYARVTRSLVLGARNAEYVVAGRLLGNGPFTSLSKDVLPNVVSPVVVLATLDVGTAILLLSGLSFLGLGAVPPTPDWGAMVSDGVQNFSSWWIAAFPGLAILTVVLAFNFLGDALRDALDPRSQEAVQGRAL
;
A
#
# COMPACT_ATOMS: atom_id res chain seq x y z
N MET A 1 -55.26 6.41 6.63
CA MET A 1 -54.97 5.30 7.57
C MET A 1 -54.96 4.05 6.72
N THR A 2 -53.93 3.24 6.56
CA THR A 2 -52.61 3.02 7.17
C THR A 2 -52.03 1.96 6.24
N ASP A 3 -50.88 2.18 5.57
CA ASP A 3 -50.01 1.13 4.97
C ASP A 3 -49.08 1.68 3.88
N VAL A 4 -48.25 2.67 4.22
CA VAL A 4 -47.07 3.01 3.41
C VAL A 4 -45.87 3.20 4.35
N LEU A 5 -45.58 2.17 5.13
CA LEU A 5 -44.30 2.02 5.83
C LEU A 5 -43.80 0.61 5.59
N ALA A 6 -43.46 0.32 4.32
CA ALA A 6 -42.61 -0.81 4.01
C ALA A 6 -41.21 -0.46 4.53
N VAL A 7 -40.96 -0.85 5.79
CA VAL A 7 -39.65 -0.92 6.41
C VAL A 7 -38.74 -1.66 5.43
N GLN A 8 -37.79 -0.94 4.82
CA GLN A 8 -36.68 -1.55 4.10
C GLN A 8 -35.92 -2.42 5.10
N THR A 9 -36.25 -3.70 5.11
CA THR A 9 -35.58 -4.70 5.93
C THR A 9 -34.09 -4.67 5.60
N LYS A 10 -33.29 -4.28 6.60
CA LYS A 10 -31.83 -4.42 6.65
C LYS A 10 -31.43 -5.75 6.01
N ARG A 11 -31.01 -5.71 4.75
CA ARG A 11 -30.53 -6.88 4.03
C ARG A 11 -29.22 -7.26 4.72
N ARG A 12 -29.25 -8.27 5.60
CA ARG A 12 -28.05 -8.86 6.18
C ARG A 12 -27.16 -9.27 5.01
N SER A 13 -26.12 -8.47 4.75
CA SER A 13 -25.07 -8.78 3.80
C SER A 13 -24.35 -10.02 4.34
N ARG A 14 -24.79 -11.20 3.91
CA ARG A 14 -23.87 -12.33 3.84
C ARG A 14 -22.75 -11.84 2.91
N LEU A 15 -21.51 -11.91 3.38
CA LEU A 15 -20.29 -11.66 2.60
C LEU A 15 -20.27 -12.63 1.41
N ARG A 16 -21.09 -12.34 0.39
CA ARG A 16 -21.01 -12.98 -0.91
C ARG A 16 -19.78 -12.35 -1.55
N ILE A 17 -18.69 -13.11 -1.58
CA ILE A 17 -17.53 -12.81 -2.41
C ILE A 17 -18.08 -12.45 -3.79
N SER A 18 -17.92 -11.18 -4.17
CA SER A 18 -18.47 -10.66 -5.43
C SER A 18 -17.90 -11.47 -6.59
N LYS A 19 -18.66 -11.65 -7.68
CA LYS A 19 -18.19 -12.40 -8.86
C LYS A 19 -16.89 -11.79 -9.42
N GLN A 20 -16.68 -10.49 -9.20
CA GLN A 20 -15.53 -9.68 -9.58
C GLN A 20 -14.23 -10.11 -8.87
N LEU A 21 -14.31 -10.61 -7.63
CA LEU A 21 -13.15 -11.17 -6.92
C LEU A 21 -12.73 -12.57 -7.42
N ARG A 22 -13.43 -13.11 -8.42
CA ARG A 22 -13.14 -14.42 -9.05
C ARG A 22 -12.55 -14.30 -10.44
N THR A 23 -12.15 -13.09 -10.85
CA THR A 23 -11.45 -12.90 -12.13
C THR A 23 -10.07 -13.57 -12.06
N PRO A 24 -9.51 -14.02 -13.22
CA PRO A 24 -8.19 -14.62 -13.24
C PRO A 24 -7.11 -13.69 -12.68
N LEU A 25 -7.23 -12.38 -12.90
CA LEU A 25 -6.32 -11.38 -12.31
C LEU A 25 -6.41 -11.34 -10.79
N ALA A 26 -7.63 -11.30 -10.22
CA ALA A 26 -7.84 -11.33 -8.77
C ALA A 26 -7.25 -12.58 -8.12
N LEU A 27 -7.47 -13.75 -8.74
CA LEU A 27 -6.95 -15.02 -8.25
C LEU A 27 -5.43 -15.07 -8.33
N THR A 28 -4.85 -14.64 -9.45
CA THR A 28 -3.39 -14.63 -9.64
C THR A 28 -2.73 -13.68 -8.64
N GLY A 29 -3.25 -12.46 -8.49
CA GLY A 29 -2.76 -11.50 -7.51
C GLY A 29 -2.89 -12.02 -6.09
N GLY A 30 -4.05 -12.58 -5.73
CA GLY A 30 -4.29 -13.16 -4.41
C GLY A 30 -3.34 -14.32 -4.08
N VAL A 31 -3.06 -15.21 -5.03
CA VAL A 31 -2.12 -16.32 -4.85
C VAL A 31 -0.69 -15.81 -4.65
N ILE A 32 -0.25 -14.83 -5.45
CA ILE A 32 1.12 -14.29 -5.32
C ILE A 32 1.29 -13.50 -4.02
N VAL A 33 0.30 -12.69 -3.62
CA VAL A 33 0.31 -12.02 -2.30
C VAL A 33 0.37 -13.06 -1.19
N ALA A 34 -0.48 -14.09 -1.24
CA ALA A 34 -0.47 -15.15 -0.23
C ALA A 34 0.87 -15.88 -0.17
N PHE A 35 1.46 -16.20 -1.33
CA PHE A 35 2.80 -16.79 -1.40
C PHE A 35 3.85 -15.92 -0.69
N TRP A 36 3.93 -14.63 -1.01
CA TRP A 36 4.92 -13.75 -0.39
C TRP A 36 4.68 -13.48 1.09
N LEU A 37 3.42 -13.39 1.52
CA LEU A 37 3.09 -13.29 2.93
C LEU A 37 3.47 -14.56 3.69
N LEU A 38 3.25 -15.75 3.11
CA LEU A 38 3.71 -17.01 3.69
C LEU A 38 5.23 -17.06 3.75
N VAL A 39 5.94 -16.64 2.69
CA VAL A 39 7.40 -16.52 2.69
C VAL A 39 7.88 -15.59 3.81
N ALA A 40 7.25 -14.41 3.98
CA ALA A 40 7.62 -13.47 5.04
C ALA A 40 7.36 -14.03 6.45
N VAL A 41 6.22 -14.69 6.68
CA VAL A 41 5.89 -15.26 8.00
C VAL A 41 6.77 -16.46 8.32
N PHE A 42 7.00 -17.35 7.35
CA PHE A 42 7.74 -18.59 7.54
C PHE A 42 9.24 -18.48 7.19
N ALA A 43 9.73 -17.27 6.87
CA ALA A 43 11.13 -17.02 6.49
C ALA A 43 12.17 -17.66 7.42
N PRO A 44 12.05 -17.60 8.77
CA PRO A 44 13.02 -18.22 9.67
C PRO A 44 13.09 -19.75 9.55
N LEU A 45 12.02 -20.38 9.05
CA LEU A 45 11.89 -21.84 8.92
C LEU A 45 12.29 -22.33 7.51
N ILE A 46 12.08 -21.51 6.48
CA ILE A 46 12.31 -21.91 5.07
C ILE A 46 13.64 -21.45 4.51
N ARG A 47 14.33 -20.49 5.15
CA ARG A 47 15.64 -20.01 4.67
C ARG A 47 16.71 -21.13 4.84
N PRO A 48 17.48 -21.47 3.80
CA PRO A 48 18.50 -22.52 3.90
C PRO A 48 19.67 -22.17 4.82
N PHE A 49 20.06 -20.89 4.86
CA PHE A 49 21.21 -20.40 5.61
C PHE A 49 20.87 -19.14 6.42
N ASP A 50 21.76 -18.73 7.32
CA ASP A 50 21.65 -17.43 7.98
C ASP A 50 21.88 -16.31 6.94
N PRO A 51 20.91 -15.39 6.73
CA PRO A 51 21.02 -14.30 5.75
C PRO A 51 22.12 -13.28 6.07
N LEU A 52 22.68 -13.31 7.28
CA LEU A 52 23.75 -12.41 7.73
C LEU A 52 25.13 -13.07 7.72
N ALA A 53 25.20 -14.41 7.66
CA ALA A 53 26.45 -15.16 7.69
C ALA A 53 27.29 -14.93 6.42
N GLN A 54 28.59 -14.63 6.60
CA GLN A 54 29.56 -14.33 5.54
C GLN A 54 30.59 -15.47 5.41
N ASP A 55 30.10 -16.71 5.45
CA ASP A 55 30.94 -17.90 5.58
C ASP A 55 31.27 -18.56 4.23
N PHE A 56 30.65 -18.10 3.14
CA PHE A 56 30.79 -18.70 1.81
C PHE A 56 31.76 -17.91 0.93
N ASP A 57 32.23 -18.55 -0.14
CA ASP A 57 33.01 -17.83 -1.14
C ASP A 57 32.17 -16.72 -1.78
N ARG A 58 32.85 -15.62 -2.10
CA ARG A 58 32.22 -14.42 -2.66
C ARG A 58 31.87 -14.64 -4.12
N LEU A 59 30.75 -14.05 -4.55
CA LEU A 59 30.33 -13.98 -5.95
C LEU A 59 30.26 -15.37 -6.65
N GLN A 60 29.84 -16.40 -5.93
CA GLN A 60 29.53 -17.69 -6.54
C GLN A 60 28.21 -17.61 -7.32
N ALA A 61 28.24 -18.07 -8.57
CA ALA A 61 27.05 -18.16 -9.39
C ALA A 61 26.02 -19.15 -8.82
N PRO A 62 24.73 -19.03 -9.20
CA PRO A 62 23.68 -19.97 -8.83
C PRO A 62 24.10 -21.43 -9.04
N SER A 63 23.96 -22.24 -8.00
CA SER A 63 24.35 -23.65 -7.96
C SER A 63 23.42 -24.46 -7.08
N ALA A 64 23.59 -25.79 -7.07
CA ALA A 64 22.82 -26.67 -6.18
C ALA A 64 23.08 -26.38 -4.68
N ALA A 65 24.26 -25.85 -4.34
CA ALA A 65 24.61 -25.43 -2.98
C ALA A 65 23.99 -24.07 -2.62
N HIS A 66 24.02 -23.12 -3.57
CA HIS A 66 23.49 -21.77 -3.42
C HIS A 66 22.54 -21.45 -4.56
N TRP A 67 21.23 -21.69 -4.35
CA TRP A 67 20.25 -21.66 -5.44
C TRP A 67 20.20 -20.33 -6.20
N PHE A 68 20.43 -19.21 -5.49
CA PHE A 68 20.50 -17.86 -6.07
C PHE A 68 21.93 -17.29 -6.10
N GLY A 69 22.93 -18.13 -5.81
CA GLY A 69 24.34 -17.71 -5.68
C GLY A 69 24.65 -17.00 -4.37
N THR A 70 25.87 -16.49 -4.28
CA THR A 70 26.36 -15.69 -3.14
C THR A 70 26.64 -14.25 -3.56
N ASP A 71 26.66 -13.34 -2.59
CA ASP A 71 26.93 -11.92 -2.83
C ASP A 71 28.41 -11.52 -2.64
N GLN A 72 28.70 -10.21 -2.73
CA GLN A 72 30.07 -9.67 -2.69
C GLN A 72 30.80 -9.89 -1.36
N VAL A 73 30.09 -10.27 -0.29
CA VAL A 73 30.68 -10.59 1.02
C VAL A 73 30.47 -12.04 1.41
N GLY A 74 29.98 -12.90 0.50
CA GLY A 74 29.83 -14.33 0.77
C GLY A 74 28.58 -14.71 1.55
N ARG A 75 27.49 -13.91 1.44
CA ARG A 75 26.17 -14.27 2.00
C ARG A 75 25.32 -14.98 0.95
N ASP A 76 24.48 -15.92 1.37
CA ASP A 76 23.54 -16.62 0.48
C ASP A 76 22.38 -15.70 0.00
N VAL A 77 22.24 -15.52 -1.31
CA VAL A 77 21.27 -14.58 -1.89
C VAL A 77 19.82 -15.05 -1.68
N LEU A 78 19.55 -16.36 -1.74
CA LEU A 78 18.19 -16.90 -1.55
C LEU A 78 17.70 -16.61 -0.13
N SER A 79 18.53 -16.92 0.86
CA SER A 79 18.24 -16.67 2.28
C SER A 79 18.00 -15.17 2.54
N ARG A 80 18.77 -14.30 1.87
CA ARG A 80 18.57 -12.84 1.92
C ARG A 80 17.28 -12.38 1.22
N VAL A 81 16.91 -12.94 0.07
CA VAL A 81 15.64 -12.62 -0.61
C VAL A 81 14.44 -13.02 0.26
N ILE A 82 14.46 -14.22 0.83
CA ILE A 82 13.43 -14.72 1.75
C ILE A 82 13.32 -13.81 2.98
N SER A 83 14.46 -13.48 3.60
CA SER A 83 14.48 -12.61 4.79
C SER A 83 14.11 -11.16 4.45
N GLY A 84 14.40 -10.70 3.24
CA GLY A 84 13.99 -9.39 2.73
C GLY A 84 12.48 -9.22 2.66
N ALA A 85 11.73 -10.31 2.43
CA ALA A 85 10.26 -10.28 2.50
C ALA A 85 9.74 -9.84 3.88
N GLN A 86 10.47 -10.15 4.96
CA GLN A 86 10.12 -9.74 6.33
C GLN A 86 10.36 -8.25 6.59
N VAL A 87 11.14 -7.59 5.74
CA VAL A 87 11.50 -6.18 5.87
C VAL A 87 10.68 -5.35 4.88
N SER A 88 10.80 -5.64 3.59
CA SER A 88 10.26 -4.78 2.53
C SER A 88 8.73 -4.76 2.50
N ILE A 89 8.05 -5.90 2.73
CA ILE A 89 6.58 -5.98 2.69
C ILE A 89 5.94 -5.25 3.89
N PRO A 90 6.30 -5.53 5.16
CA PRO A 90 5.67 -4.86 6.29
C PRO A 90 5.91 -3.34 6.30
N LEU A 91 7.09 -2.87 5.89
CA LEU A 91 7.37 -1.43 5.83
C LEU A 91 6.48 -0.70 4.81
N ALA A 92 6.26 -1.28 3.64
CA ALA A 92 5.36 -0.70 2.65
C ALA A 92 3.90 -0.70 3.12
N LEU A 93 3.46 -1.80 3.74
CA LEU A 93 2.11 -1.88 4.33
C LEU A 93 1.92 -0.85 5.44
N MET A 94 2.90 -0.71 6.34
CA MET A 94 2.87 0.31 7.39
C MET A 94 2.79 1.72 6.80
N LEU A 95 3.63 2.05 5.83
CA LEU A 95 3.62 3.34 5.15
C LEU A 95 2.22 3.66 4.59
N VAL A 96 1.63 2.73 3.83
CA VAL A 96 0.29 2.91 3.26
C VAL A 96 -0.78 3.07 4.34
N ILE A 97 -0.76 2.23 5.37
CA ILE A 97 -1.74 2.30 6.47
C ILE A 97 -1.66 3.65 7.18
N PHE A 98 -0.46 4.11 7.54
CA PHE A 98 -0.31 5.39 8.23
C PHE A 98 -0.64 6.58 7.32
N ALA A 99 -0.21 6.56 6.05
CA ALA A 99 -0.52 7.61 5.08
C ALA A 99 -2.04 7.70 4.83
N MET A 100 -2.70 6.55 4.68
CA MET A 100 -4.15 6.44 4.55
C MET A 100 -4.84 6.98 5.80
N LEU A 101 -4.46 6.55 7.00
CA LEU A 101 -5.10 7.00 8.24
C LEU A 101 -4.96 8.51 8.45
N ILE A 102 -3.73 9.02 8.39
CA ILE A 102 -3.44 10.45 8.60
C ILE A 102 -4.15 11.29 7.52
N GLY A 103 -3.95 10.91 6.25
CA GLY A 103 -4.54 11.64 5.13
C GLY A 103 -6.06 11.60 5.17
N SER A 104 -6.68 10.44 5.41
CA SER A 104 -8.14 10.34 5.45
C SER A 104 -8.75 11.15 6.59
N VAL A 105 -8.13 11.14 7.77
CA VAL A 105 -8.61 11.96 8.90
C VAL A 105 -8.53 13.45 8.56
N LEU A 106 -7.38 13.92 8.05
CA LEU A 106 -7.21 15.33 7.67
C LEU A 106 -8.13 15.73 6.52
N GLY A 107 -8.28 14.88 5.50
CA GLY A 107 -9.17 15.09 4.37
C GLY A 107 -10.64 15.12 4.79
N ALA A 108 -11.05 14.26 5.71
CA ALA A 108 -12.40 14.25 6.24
C ALA A 108 -12.72 15.52 7.04
N ILE A 109 -11.77 15.98 7.86
CA ILE A 109 -11.89 17.25 8.58
C ILE A 109 -12.00 18.42 7.60
N ALA A 110 -11.10 18.49 6.61
CA ALA A 110 -11.11 19.53 5.58
C ALA A 110 -12.43 19.57 4.81
N GLY A 111 -12.89 18.42 4.30
CA GLY A 111 -14.11 18.34 3.48
C GLY A 111 -15.39 18.61 4.27
N TYR A 112 -15.46 18.18 5.53
CA TYR A 112 -16.68 18.30 6.32
C TYR A 112 -16.83 19.69 6.94
N PHE A 113 -15.79 20.20 7.60
CA PHE A 113 -15.86 21.49 8.30
C PHE A 113 -15.61 22.69 7.38
N GLY A 114 -14.81 22.51 6.32
CA GLY A 114 -14.54 23.56 5.33
C GLY A 114 -13.77 24.77 5.88
N LYS A 115 -13.85 25.89 5.15
CA LYS A 115 -13.31 27.21 5.54
C LYS A 115 -11.80 27.17 5.78
N ALA A 116 -11.32 27.76 6.89
CA ALA A 116 -9.90 27.89 7.20
C ALA A 116 -9.18 26.55 7.40
N LEU A 117 -9.87 25.53 7.94
CA LEU A 117 -9.28 24.19 8.11
C LEU A 117 -8.98 23.56 6.75
N ASP A 118 -9.94 23.67 5.82
CA ASP A 118 -9.78 23.20 4.47
C ASP A 118 -8.62 23.89 3.75
N GLU A 119 -8.64 25.22 3.73
CA GLU A 119 -7.59 26.03 3.10
C GLU A 119 -6.21 25.69 3.67
N THR A 120 -6.08 25.58 5.00
CA THR A 120 -4.79 25.31 5.65
C THR A 120 -4.28 23.89 5.32
N ILE A 121 -5.11 22.87 5.47
CA ILE A 121 -4.71 21.48 5.21
C ILE A 121 -4.38 21.29 3.72
N MET A 122 -5.20 21.83 2.82
CA MET A 122 -4.95 21.74 1.39
C MET A 122 -3.73 22.57 0.96
N ARG A 123 -3.47 23.72 1.60
CA ARG A 123 -2.25 24.49 1.33
C ARG A 123 -1.00 23.72 1.70
N ILE A 124 -0.98 23.05 2.86
CA ILE A 124 0.16 22.20 3.25
C ILE A 124 0.30 21.02 2.27
N ALA A 125 -0.81 20.39 1.88
CA ALA A 125 -0.80 19.33 0.87
C ALA A 125 -0.22 19.81 -0.47
N ASP A 126 -0.61 20.99 -0.94
CA ASP A 126 -0.16 21.57 -2.20
C ASP A 126 1.33 21.95 -2.15
N LEU A 127 1.84 22.38 -1.00
CA LEU A 127 3.29 22.59 -0.80
C LEU A 127 4.09 21.30 -0.99
N VAL A 128 3.58 20.16 -0.50
CA VAL A 128 4.22 18.86 -0.71
C VAL A 128 4.22 18.48 -2.20
N PHE A 129 3.09 18.65 -2.89
CA PHE A 129 2.96 18.32 -4.31
C PHE A 129 3.75 19.25 -5.25
N ALA A 130 4.20 20.41 -4.78
CA ALA A 130 5.06 21.30 -5.55
C ALA A 130 6.42 20.66 -5.88
N PHE A 131 6.83 19.65 -5.10
CA PHE A 131 8.06 18.91 -5.32
C PHE A 131 7.78 17.52 -5.91
N PRO A 132 8.65 17.00 -6.80
CA PRO A 132 8.57 15.61 -7.22
C PRO A 132 8.69 14.67 -6.00
N THR A 133 7.73 13.74 -5.87
CA THR A 133 7.57 12.87 -4.68
C THR A 133 8.86 12.20 -4.24
N ILE A 134 9.59 11.56 -5.17
CA ILE A 134 10.83 10.87 -4.85
C ILE A 134 11.94 11.85 -4.44
N ILE A 135 12.01 13.03 -5.06
CA ILE A 135 13.04 14.03 -4.76
C ILE A 135 12.85 14.58 -3.36
N LEU A 136 11.62 14.95 -3.00
CA LEU A 136 11.32 15.43 -1.66
C LEU A 136 11.60 14.35 -0.61
N ALA A 137 11.19 13.10 -0.87
CA ALA A 137 11.46 11.98 0.02
C ALA A 137 12.97 11.74 0.20
N MET A 138 13.76 11.82 -0.87
CA MET A 138 15.22 11.69 -0.81
C MET A 138 15.85 12.79 0.05
N VAL A 139 15.45 14.06 -0.14
CA VAL A 139 15.99 15.18 0.63
C VAL A 139 15.69 15.02 2.11
N ILE A 140 14.45 14.65 2.47
CA ILE A 140 14.07 14.41 3.87
C ILE A 140 14.84 13.22 4.45
N ALA A 141 14.88 12.09 3.75
CA ALA A 141 15.58 10.89 4.21
C ALA A 141 17.09 11.12 4.38
N ALA A 142 17.74 11.82 3.43
CA ALA A 142 19.14 12.19 3.51
C ALA A 142 19.43 13.14 4.68
N SER A 143 18.52 14.06 4.97
CA SER A 143 18.63 14.98 6.10
C SER A 143 18.51 14.29 7.46
N LEU A 144 17.66 13.25 7.54
CA LEU A 144 17.48 12.44 8.74
C LEU A 144 18.58 11.36 8.91
N GLY A 145 19.26 11.01 7.83
CA GLY A 145 20.30 9.98 7.76
C GLY A 145 19.77 8.61 7.32
N PRO A 146 20.64 7.73 6.76
CA PRO A 146 20.23 6.42 6.25
C PRO A 146 19.62 5.52 7.33
N SER A 147 18.35 5.17 7.17
CA SER A 147 17.63 4.23 8.03
C SER A 147 16.29 3.85 7.40
N LEU A 148 15.86 2.60 7.55
CA LEU A 148 14.53 2.14 7.15
C LEU A 148 13.42 2.99 7.78
N THR A 149 13.57 3.32 9.07
CA THR A 149 12.61 4.16 9.79
C THR A 149 12.56 5.57 9.21
N ASN A 150 13.72 6.16 8.92
CA ASN A 150 13.79 7.50 8.34
C ASN A 150 13.22 7.54 6.93
N ALA A 151 13.47 6.51 6.12
CA ALA A 151 12.88 6.36 4.79
C ALA A 151 11.33 6.27 4.87
N VAL A 152 10.79 5.51 5.83
CA VAL A 152 9.33 5.44 6.05
C VAL A 152 8.78 6.79 6.51
N ILE A 153 9.44 7.48 7.44
CA ILE A 153 9.00 8.82 7.90
C ILE A 153 9.01 9.82 6.73
N ALA A 154 10.08 9.83 5.95
CA ALA A 154 10.20 10.69 4.77
C ALA A 154 9.06 10.41 3.77
N MET A 155 8.82 9.14 3.47
CA MET A 155 7.72 8.75 2.59
C MET A 155 6.35 9.11 3.16
N LEU A 156 6.14 8.95 4.47
CA LEU A 156 4.87 9.26 5.12
C LEU A 156 4.52 10.75 5.00
N ILE A 157 5.50 11.64 5.19
CA ILE A 157 5.35 13.09 5.02
C ILE A 157 4.92 13.45 3.59
N VAL A 158 5.38 12.68 2.61
CA VAL A 158 5.11 12.96 1.19
C VAL A 158 3.83 12.28 0.68
N SER A 159 3.41 11.17 1.28
CA SER A 159 2.30 10.35 0.77
C SER A 159 0.93 10.69 1.36
N TRP A 160 0.84 11.21 2.59
CA TRP A 160 -0.45 11.56 3.22
C TRP A 160 -1.33 12.55 2.41
N PRO A 161 -0.79 13.54 1.66
CA PRO A 161 -1.61 14.54 0.95
C PRO A 161 -2.55 13.95 -0.09
N ALA A 162 -2.15 12.85 -0.75
CA ALA A 162 -2.97 12.18 -1.76
C ALA A 162 -4.26 11.62 -1.15
N TYR A 163 -4.14 10.92 -0.02
CA TYR A 163 -5.27 10.42 0.75
C TYR A 163 -6.15 11.54 1.29
N ALA A 164 -5.55 12.65 1.75
CA ALA A 164 -6.31 13.81 2.23
C ALA A 164 -7.14 14.44 1.12
N ARG A 165 -6.57 14.63 -0.06
CA ARG A 165 -7.28 15.22 -1.21
C ARG A 165 -8.43 14.33 -1.69
N VAL A 166 -8.21 13.03 -1.81
CA VAL A 166 -9.24 12.07 -2.22
C VAL A 166 -10.37 12.01 -1.19
N THR A 167 -10.04 11.86 0.08
CA THR A 167 -11.04 11.79 1.16
C THR A 167 -11.83 13.09 1.26
N ARG A 168 -11.16 14.24 1.14
CA ARG A 168 -11.83 15.55 1.09
C ARG A 168 -12.85 15.62 -0.03
N SER A 169 -12.47 15.23 -1.25
CA SER A 169 -13.36 15.25 -2.42
C SER A 169 -14.62 14.40 -2.18
N LEU A 170 -14.43 13.18 -1.67
CA LEU A 170 -15.53 12.27 -1.35
C LEU A 170 -16.45 12.82 -0.25
N VAL A 171 -15.87 13.40 0.80
CA VAL A 171 -16.63 14.02 1.90
C VAL A 171 -17.40 15.25 1.43
N LEU A 172 -16.84 16.09 0.56
CA LEU A 172 -17.55 17.24 -0.01
C LEU A 172 -18.78 16.80 -0.82
N GLY A 173 -18.68 15.72 -1.58
CA GLY A 173 -19.82 15.13 -2.29
C GLY A 173 -20.85 14.53 -1.35
N ALA A 174 -20.40 13.76 -0.34
CA ALA A 174 -21.28 13.03 0.56
C ALA A 174 -21.98 13.92 1.60
N ARG A 175 -21.35 15.02 2.05
CA ARG A 175 -21.89 15.84 3.16
C ARG A 175 -23.26 16.44 2.85
N ASN A 176 -23.59 16.67 1.59
CA ASN A 176 -24.87 17.27 1.17
C ASN A 176 -25.92 16.22 0.76
N ALA A 177 -25.64 14.92 0.94
CA ALA A 177 -26.60 13.87 0.62
C ALA A 177 -27.82 13.92 1.56
N GLU A 178 -28.99 13.52 1.04
CA GLU A 178 -30.28 13.61 1.74
C GLU A 178 -30.26 12.94 3.12
N TYR A 179 -29.61 11.78 3.25
CA TYR A 179 -29.50 11.07 4.53
C TYR A 179 -28.67 11.84 5.58
N VAL A 180 -27.63 12.58 5.17
CA VAL A 180 -26.83 13.41 6.08
C VAL A 180 -27.60 14.66 6.49
N VAL A 181 -28.36 15.25 5.57
CA VAL A 181 -29.22 16.42 5.86
C VAL A 181 -30.34 16.01 6.81
N ALA A 182 -31.02 14.89 6.55
CA ALA A 182 -32.05 14.35 7.41
C ALA A 182 -31.52 14.05 8.83
N GLY A 183 -30.35 13.42 8.95
CA GLY A 183 -29.70 13.18 10.24
C GLY A 183 -29.43 14.46 11.02
N ARG A 184 -28.97 15.52 10.33
CA ARG A 184 -28.76 16.85 10.95
C ARG A 184 -30.05 17.51 11.39
N LEU A 185 -31.13 17.39 10.61
CA LEU A 185 -32.46 17.89 11.00
C LEU A 185 -33.03 17.16 12.23
N LEU A 186 -32.63 15.90 12.44
CA LEU A 186 -32.95 15.13 13.65
C LEU A 186 -32.06 15.48 14.85
N GLY A 187 -31.16 16.45 14.73
CA GLY A 187 -30.31 16.94 15.81
C GLY A 187 -28.93 16.29 15.91
N ASN A 188 -28.49 15.50 14.91
CA ASN A 188 -27.13 14.97 14.90
C ASN A 188 -26.10 16.10 14.83
N GLY A 189 -25.17 16.12 15.81
CA GLY A 189 -24.04 17.04 15.80
C GLY A 189 -23.10 16.81 14.61
N PRO A 190 -22.21 17.79 14.30
CA PRO A 190 -21.25 17.71 13.19
C PRO A 190 -20.37 16.46 13.23
N PHE A 191 -19.82 16.12 14.40
CA PHE A 191 -18.96 14.94 14.58
C PHE A 191 -19.71 13.63 14.43
N THR A 192 -20.95 13.56 14.93
CA THR A 192 -21.83 12.39 14.76
C THR A 192 -22.16 12.18 13.29
N SER A 193 -22.51 13.27 12.58
CA SER A 193 -22.83 13.22 11.16
C SER A 193 -21.62 12.79 10.32
N LEU A 194 -20.43 13.32 10.62
CA LEU A 194 -19.21 12.90 9.94
C LEU A 194 -18.90 11.42 10.19
N SER A 195 -18.93 10.98 11.44
CA SER A 195 -18.50 9.62 11.81
C SER A 195 -19.51 8.52 11.45
N LYS A 196 -20.81 8.79 11.55
CA LYS A 196 -21.86 7.79 11.34
C LYS A 196 -22.52 7.87 9.97
N ASP A 197 -22.66 9.07 9.42
CA ASP A 197 -23.39 9.25 8.16
C ASP A 197 -22.39 9.29 6.98
N VAL A 198 -21.29 10.04 7.10
CA VAL A 198 -20.38 10.28 5.97
C VAL A 198 -19.26 9.24 5.87
N LEU A 199 -18.44 9.06 6.91
CA LEU A 199 -17.23 8.22 6.86
C LEU A 199 -17.48 6.79 6.38
N PRO A 200 -18.54 6.07 6.80
CA PRO A 200 -18.78 4.71 6.33
C PRO A 200 -18.92 4.59 4.80
N ASN A 201 -19.38 5.64 4.12
CA ASN A 201 -19.51 5.68 2.67
C ASN A 201 -18.20 6.08 1.95
N VAL A 202 -17.28 6.72 2.65
CA VAL A 202 -16.01 7.23 2.10
C VAL A 202 -14.85 6.24 2.30
N VAL A 203 -14.91 5.40 3.34
CA VAL A 203 -13.84 4.43 3.65
C VAL A 203 -13.59 3.46 2.49
N SER A 204 -14.65 2.99 1.82
CA SER A 204 -14.52 1.96 0.77
C SER A 204 -13.62 2.42 -0.40
N PRO A 205 -13.88 3.57 -1.06
CA PRO A 205 -12.96 4.10 -2.08
C PRO A 205 -11.53 4.37 -1.59
N VAL A 206 -11.37 4.79 -0.34
CA VAL A 206 -10.04 5.09 0.22
C VAL A 206 -9.24 3.80 0.46
N VAL A 207 -9.89 2.74 0.92
CA VAL A 207 -9.25 1.41 1.07
C VAL A 207 -8.84 0.84 -0.29
N VAL A 208 -9.65 1.03 -1.33
CA VAL A 208 -9.28 0.65 -2.71
C VAL A 208 -8.00 1.36 -3.14
N LEU A 209 -7.93 2.68 -2.95
CA LEU A 209 -6.73 3.45 -3.25
C LEU A 209 -5.52 2.92 -2.47
N ALA A 210 -5.69 2.65 -1.18
CA ALA A 210 -4.63 2.10 -0.35
C ALA A 210 -4.09 0.77 -0.88
N THR A 211 -4.95 -0.13 -1.35
CA THR A 211 -4.50 -1.43 -1.90
C THR A 211 -3.64 -1.28 -3.16
N LEU A 212 -3.98 -0.34 -4.04
CA LEU A 212 -3.20 -0.04 -5.25
C LEU A 212 -1.85 0.62 -4.89
N ASP A 213 -1.84 1.46 -3.86
CA ASP A 213 -0.65 2.18 -3.44
C ASP A 213 0.41 1.31 -2.78
N VAL A 214 0.08 0.09 -2.31
CA VAL A 214 1.08 -0.82 -1.72
C VAL A 214 2.21 -1.14 -2.71
N GLY A 215 1.87 -1.42 -3.97
CA GLY A 215 2.88 -1.67 -5.01
C GLY A 215 3.80 -0.45 -5.22
N THR A 216 3.20 0.74 -5.33
CA THR A 216 3.94 2.00 -5.46
C THR A 216 4.83 2.27 -4.24
N ALA A 217 4.33 2.00 -3.03
CA ALA A 217 5.07 2.15 -1.78
C ALA A 217 6.30 1.24 -1.73
N ILE A 218 6.17 -0.03 -2.15
CA ILE A 218 7.31 -0.97 -2.26
C ILE A 218 8.36 -0.43 -3.23
N LEU A 219 7.95 0.04 -4.41
CA LEU A 219 8.87 0.59 -5.40
C LEU A 219 9.62 1.82 -4.87
N LEU A 220 8.91 2.75 -4.23
CA LEU A 220 9.52 3.99 -3.70
C LEU A 220 10.47 3.72 -2.54
N LEU A 221 10.08 2.87 -1.58
CA LEU A 221 10.95 2.48 -0.46
C LEU A 221 12.17 1.71 -0.97
N SER A 222 11.98 0.78 -1.91
CA SER A 222 13.09 0.05 -2.54
C SER A 222 14.01 1.02 -3.30
N GLY A 223 13.45 2.05 -3.95
CA GLY A 223 14.21 3.11 -4.61
C GLY A 223 15.05 3.93 -3.62
N LEU A 224 14.50 4.30 -2.45
CA LEU A 224 15.28 4.99 -1.41
C LEU A 224 16.40 4.10 -0.86
N SER A 225 16.11 2.83 -0.58
CA SER A 225 17.15 1.87 -0.18
C SER A 225 18.21 1.67 -1.26
N PHE A 226 17.80 1.61 -2.53
CA PHE A 226 18.72 1.50 -3.67
C PHE A 226 19.69 2.68 -3.72
N LEU A 227 19.21 3.87 -3.40
CA LEU A 227 19.99 5.11 -3.32
C LEU A 227 20.76 5.28 -2.01
N GLY A 228 20.77 4.27 -1.14
CA GLY A 228 21.51 4.29 0.12
C GLY A 228 20.87 5.12 1.23
N LEU A 229 19.59 5.47 1.10
CA LEU A 229 18.83 6.27 2.08
C LEU A 229 17.91 5.42 2.97
N GLY A 230 17.82 4.12 2.70
CA GLY A 230 16.96 3.17 3.41
C GLY A 230 17.75 2.18 4.27
N ALA A 231 17.70 0.91 3.89
CA ALA A 231 18.36 -0.15 4.63
C ALA A 231 19.88 0.04 4.69
N VAL A 232 20.45 -0.21 5.86
CA VAL A 232 21.89 -0.24 6.08
C VAL A 232 22.35 -1.69 6.29
N PRO A 233 23.53 -2.09 5.76
CA PRO A 233 24.10 -3.41 6.01
C PRO A 233 24.21 -3.70 7.53
N PRO A 234 23.96 -4.96 7.96
CA PRO A 234 23.80 -6.17 7.16
C PRO A 234 22.36 -6.52 6.78
N THR A 235 21.39 -5.64 7.07
CA THR A 235 19.95 -5.87 6.91
C THR A 235 19.60 -6.40 5.50
N PRO A 236 18.82 -7.50 5.38
CA PRO A 236 18.33 -7.97 4.09
C PRO A 236 17.13 -7.12 3.66
N ASP A 237 17.31 -6.30 2.64
CA ASP A 237 16.25 -5.49 2.03
C ASP A 237 16.40 -5.53 0.50
N TRP A 238 15.30 -5.74 -0.21
CA TRP A 238 15.35 -5.96 -1.66
C TRP A 238 15.92 -4.77 -2.43
N GLY A 239 15.59 -3.53 -2.05
CA GLY A 239 16.11 -2.33 -2.70
C GLY A 239 17.63 -2.20 -2.56
N ALA A 240 18.15 -2.43 -1.34
CA ALA A 240 19.59 -2.42 -1.09
C ALA A 240 20.31 -3.58 -1.82
N MET A 241 19.72 -4.78 -1.88
CA MET A 241 20.30 -5.90 -2.62
C MET A 241 20.37 -5.64 -4.13
N VAL A 242 19.39 -4.94 -4.71
CA VAL A 242 19.46 -4.49 -6.11
C VAL A 242 20.63 -3.52 -6.32
N SER A 243 20.88 -2.61 -5.38
CA SER A 243 22.02 -1.68 -5.42
C SER A 243 23.35 -2.42 -5.40
N ASP A 244 23.49 -3.42 -4.52
CA ASP A 244 24.67 -4.28 -4.43
C ASP A 244 24.95 -4.99 -5.77
N GLY A 245 23.91 -5.48 -6.45
CA GLY A 245 24.06 -6.14 -7.74
C GLY A 245 24.42 -5.20 -8.90
N VAL A 246 23.98 -3.93 -8.86
CA VAL A 246 24.41 -2.91 -9.84
C VAL A 246 25.91 -2.64 -9.74
N GLN A 247 26.47 -2.65 -8.53
CA GLN A 247 27.92 -2.51 -8.32
C GLN A 247 28.70 -3.74 -8.78
N ASN A 248 28.05 -4.91 -8.84
CA ASN A 248 28.64 -6.19 -9.22
C ASN A 248 28.01 -6.73 -10.50
N PHE A 249 28.02 -5.94 -11.58
CA PHE A 249 27.25 -6.20 -12.80
C PHE A 249 27.45 -7.59 -13.43
N SER A 250 28.64 -8.19 -13.31
CA SER A 250 28.93 -9.55 -13.78
C SER A 250 28.16 -10.63 -12.99
N SER A 251 27.85 -10.35 -11.73
CA SER A 251 27.12 -11.22 -10.81
C SER A 251 25.62 -10.87 -10.82
N TRP A 252 25.01 -11.03 -11.99
CA TRP A 252 23.64 -10.58 -12.30
C TRP A 252 22.57 -11.09 -11.31
N TRP A 253 22.80 -12.25 -10.68
CA TRP A 253 21.87 -12.86 -9.73
C TRP A 253 21.61 -12.00 -8.49
N ILE A 254 22.61 -11.22 -8.07
CA ILE A 254 22.52 -10.36 -6.87
C ILE A 254 21.41 -9.33 -7.02
N ALA A 255 21.26 -8.72 -8.21
CA ALA A 255 20.18 -7.78 -8.50
C ALA A 255 18.91 -8.46 -9.03
N ALA A 256 19.04 -9.50 -9.86
CA ALA A 256 17.91 -10.08 -10.57
C ALA A 256 16.88 -10.71 -9.62
N PHE A 257 17.29 -11.52 -8.64
CA PHE A 257 16.37 -12.21 -7.75
C PHE A 257 15.59 -11.28 -6.79
N PRO A 258 16.21 -10.32 -6.07
CA PRO A 258 15.45 -9.33 -5.31
C PRO A 258 14.61 -8.41 -6.22
N GLY A 259 15.08 -8.10 -7.42
CA GLY A 259 14.29 -7.37 -8.43
C GLY A 259 13.02 -8.12 -8.86
N LEU A 260 13.11 -9.44 -9.06
CA LEU A 260 11.95 -10.30 -9.33
C LEU A 260 11.00 -10.40 -8.13
N ALA A 261 11.53 -10.38 -6.91
CA ALA A 261 10.70 -10.32 -5.70
C ALA A 261 9.87 -9.03 -5.66
N ILE A 262 10.51 -7.87 -5.88
CA ILE A 262 9.82 -6.58 -5.99
C ILE A 262 8.77 -6.64 -7.10
N LEU A 263 9.15 -7.06 -8.32
CA LEU A 263 8.26 -7.12 -9.48
C LEU A 263 7.00 -7.95 -9.19
N THR A 264 7.17 -9.17 -8.68
CA THR A 264 6.05 -10.09 -8.46
C THR A 264 5.10 -9.59 -7.37
N VAL A 265 5.63 -9.04 -6.27
CA VAL A 265 4.79 -8.45 -5.21
C VAL A 265 4.03 -7.23 -5.71
N VAL A 266 4.69 -6.32 -6.44
CA VAL A 266 4.05 -5.11 -6.97
C VAL A 266 2.91 -5.46 -7.93
N LEU A 267 3.14 -6.39 -8.86
CA LEU A 267 2.10 -6.88 -9.76
C LEU A 267 0.93 -7.50 -8.99
N ALA A 268 1.22 -8.27 -7.95
CA ALA A 268 0.20 -8.94 -7.15
C ALA A 268 -0.72 -7.96 -6.41
N PHE A 269 -0.15 -6.92 -5.78
CA PHE A 269 -0.95 -5.88 -5.12
C PHE A 269 -1.73 -5.01 -6.12
N ASN A 270 -1.16 -4.71 -7.29
CA ASN A 270 -1.90 -4.00 -8.34
C ASN A 270 -3.12 -4.80 -8.83
N PHE A 271 -2.94 -6.09 -9.16
CA PHE A 271 -4.05 -6.95 -9.58
C PHE A 271 -5.12 -7.10 -8.49
N LEU A 272 -4.70 -7.18 -7.23
CA LEU A 272 -5.64 -7.26 -6.10
C LEU A 272 -6.41 -5.94 -5.92
N GLY A 273 -5.74 -4.80 -6.05
CA GLY A 273 -6.37 -3.48 -5.96
C GLY A 273 -7.36 -3.22 -7.09
N ASP A 274 -7.03 -3.61 -8.32
CA ASP A 274 -7.95 -3.52 -9.46
C ASP A 274 -9.19 -4.40 -9.26
N ALA A 275 -9.00 -5.64 -8.81
CA ALA A 275 -10.12 -6.53 -8.49
C ALA A 275 -11.00 -5.99 -7.35
N LEU A 276 -10.40 -5.37 -6.34
CA LEU A 276 -11.13 -4.75 -5.23
C LEU A 276 -11.91 -3.52 -5.71
N ARG A 277 -11.32 -2.70 -6.57
CA ARG A 277 -11.98 -1.56 -7.22
C ARG A 277 -13.21 -2.01 -8.00
N ASP A 278 -13.06 -3.02 -8.85
CA ASP A 278 -14.15 -3.53 -9.69
C ASP A 278 -15.29 -4.14 -8.86
N ALA A 279 -14.94 -4.80 -7.75
CA ALA A 279 -15.91 -5.38 -6.82
C ALA A 279 -16.74 -4.32 -6.09
N LEU A 280 -16.15 -3.14 -5.85
CA LEU A 280 -16.76 -2.05 -5.07
C LEU A 280 -17.39 -0.96 -5.96
N ASP A 281 -17.17 -0.98 -7.28
CA ASP A 281 -17.85 -0.09 -8.23
C ASP A 281 -19.32 -0.52 -8.42
N PRO A 282 -20.31 0.31 -8.02
CA PRO A 282 -21.74 -0.01 -8.19
C PRO A 282 -22.17 -0.14 -9.65
N ARG A 283 -21.50 0.54 -10.59
CA ARG A 283 -21.87 0.53 -12.01
C ARG A 283 -21.54 -0.79 -12.71
N SER A 284 -20.58 -1.55 -12.19
CA SER A 284 -20.25 -2.88 -12.70
C SER A 284 -21.36 -3.91 -12.42
N GLN A 285 -22.23 -3.63 -11.45
CA GLN A 285 -23.33 -4.52 -11.07
C GLN A 285 -24.59 -4.32 -11.93
N GLU A 286 -24.84 -3.10 -12.43
CA GLU A 286 -25.99 -2.80 -13.29
C GLU A 286 -25.83 -3.36 -14.72
N ALA A 287 -24.61 -3.32 -15.29
CA ALA A 287 -24.34 -3.86 -16.63
C ALA A 287 -24.55 -5.38 -16.75
N VAL A 288 -24.45 -6.12 -15.63
CA VAL A 288 -24.73 -7.56 -15.59
C VAL A 288 -26.23 -7.85 -15.46
N GLN A 289 -27.01 -6.97 -14.84
CA GLN A 289 -28.47 -7.10 -14.76
C GLN A 289 -29.17 -6.74 -16.07
N GLY A 290 -28.63 -5.78 -16.84
CA GLY A 290 -29.19 -5.40 -18.15
C GLY A 290 -29.05 -6.45 -19.26
N ARG A 291 -28.31 -7.54 -19.06
CA ARG A 291 -28.25 -8.69 -19.98
C ARG A 291 -29.17 -9.85 -19.58
N ALA A 292 -29.88 -9.73 -18.46
CA ALA A 292 -30.80 -10.74 -17.94
C ALA A 292 -32.28 -10.34 -18.08
N LEU A 293 -32.55 -9.26 -18.82
CA LEU A 293 -33.87 -8.84 -19.31
C LEU A 293 -33.84 -8.87 -20.83
#